data_AF-A0A535BRC6-F1
#
_entry.id   AF-A0A535BRC6-F1
#
_cell.length_a   1.000
_cell.length_b   1.000
_cell.length_c   1.000
_cell.angle_alpha   90.00
_cell.angle_beta   90.00
_cell.angle_gamma   90.00
#
_symmetry.space_group_name_H-M   'P 1'
#
loop_
_entity.id
_entity.type
_entity.pdbx_description
1 polymer ?
#
loop_
_entity_poly.entity_id
_entity_poly.type
_entity_poly.pdbx_seq_one_letter_code
_entity_poly.pdbx_strand_id
1 'polypeptide(L)'
;MSKLGEILRAQREKRGITLDQAAADTRIREKFLKALEDGDYMSLPGAVYTKGFLRNYAEYLDLNQDELVVLFHQERGLTAPEPARRFEPIKPIIKRPFIFTPAVLVPVAVLAAVVLFVGYLYYQFTSFAVAPTLDVYDPPTDAIAQDAQFVLKGRTTANGRVTVQVFPGPLTVADIRPESDGTFSVPLTLTTGANHVVVEVLDQSGKVSRVNRSILLQPQVAASGAPAVALTLDEPQNGARYENTYVSIVGRTEPSVNSVVVNGATVPVSSGHFEARFFFPAGPTEITVIAQNAVGSVTLKRQVSVVYTSAVVQVFVKGGEAWIQATVDGTIAAGTGRLYKDGETATFTGKTVAIRSGNAAATQVTYNGVYQGTMGQQGQIAEKVYTAQ
;
A
#
# COMPACT_ATOMS: atom_id res chain seq x y z
N MET A 1 -34.86 -109.20 36.06
CA MET A 1 -34.34 -108.46 37.22
C MET A 1 -32.84 -108.34 37.06
N SER A 2 -32.28 -107.22 37.50
CA SER A 2 -30.84 -106.94 37.47
C SER A 2 -30.15 -107.65 38.64
N LYS A 3 -28.94 -108.19 38.41
CA LYS A 3 -28.14 -108.82 39.49
C LYS A 3 -27.73 -107.78 40.52
N LEU A 4 -27.44 -106.55 40.09
CA LEU A 4 -27.21 -105.40 40.97
C LEU A 4 -28.43 -105.13 41.86
N GLY A 5 -29.61 -105.03 41.24
CA GLY A 5 -30.85 -104.73 41.96
C GLY A 5 -31.21 -105.78 43.00
N GLU A 6 -30.99 -107.06 42.68
CA GLU A 6 -31.19 -108.19 43.61
C GLU A 6 -30.25 -108.11 44.82
N ILE A 7 -28.98 -107.77 44.63
CA ILE A 7 -28.01 -107.61 45.73
C ILE A 7 -28.43 -106.48 46.68
N LEU A 8 -28.82 -105.33 46.11
CA LEU A 8 -29.27 -104.17 46.88
C LEU A 8 -30.52 -104.49 47.69
N ARG A 9 -31.54 -105.08 47.03
CA ARG A 9 -32.79 -105.47 47.69
C ARG A 9 -32.56 -106.49 48.80
N ALA A 10 -31.83 -107.56 48.50
CA ALA A 10 -31.57 -108.63 49.45
C ALA A 10 -30.84 -108.10 50.69
N GLN A 11 -29.89 -107.19 50.52
CA GLN A 11 -29.18 -106.62 51.67
C GLN A 11 -30.04 -105.64 52.47
N ARG A 12 -30.85 -104.79 51.80
CA ARG A 12 -31.80 -103.92 52.49
C ARG A 12 -32.77 -104.74 53.34
N GLU A 13 -33.35 -105.79 52.76
CA GLU A 13 -34.31 -106.66 53.44
C GLU A 13 -33.66 -107.47 54.56
N LYS A 14 -32.43 -107.97 54.37
CA LYS A 14 -31.66 -108.66 55.42
C LYS A 14 -31.40 -107.76 56.64
N ARG A 15 -31.27 -106.46 56.44
CA ARG A 15 -31.13 -105.46 57.51
C ARG A 15 -32.47 -104.96 58.07
N GLY A 16 -33.60 -105.43 57.53
CA GLY A 16 -34.94 -105.04 57.98
C GLY A 16 -35.32 -103.59 57.63
N ILE A 17 -34.67 -102.99 56.64
CA ILE A 17 -34.85 -101.57 56.29
C ILE A 17 -35.94 -101.43 55.21
N THR A 18 -36.86 -100.49 55.37
CA THR A 18 -37.88 -100.18 54.34
C THR A 18 -37.29 -99.24 53.28
N LEU A 19 -37.85 -99.26 52.06
CA LEU A 19 -37.43 -98.36 50.98
C LEU A 19 -37.60 -96.89 51.34
N ASP A 20 -38.68 -96.54 52.06
CA ASP A 20 -38.95 -95.18 52.54
C ASP A 20 -37.90 -94.72 53.56
N GLN A 21 -37.50 -95.60 54.49
CA GLN A 21 -36.44 -95.28 55.47
C GLN A 21 -35.07 -95.09 54.78
N ALA A 22 -34.73 -95.98 53.84
CA ALA A 22 -33.51 -95.82 53.04
C ALA A 22 -33.51 -94.53 52.23
N ALA A 23 -34.66 -94.11 51.71
CA ALA A 23 -34.81 -92.88 50.94
C ALA A 23 -34.60 -91.63 51.81
N ALA A 24 -35.16 -91.63 53.03
CA ALA A 24 -34.98 -90.56 54.00
C ALA A 24 -33.50 -90.40 54.41
N ASP A 25 -32.84 -91.52 54.73
CA ASP A 25 -31.46 -91.52 55.26
C ASP A 25 -30.43 -91.16 54.18
N THR A 26 -30.55 -91.74 52.98
CA THR A 26 -29.64 -91.45 51.86
C THR A 26 -29.94 -90.13 51.16
N ARG A 27 -31.11 -89.52 51.44
CA ARG A 27 -31.68 -88.38 50.72
C ARG A 27 -31.89 -88.63 49.23
N ILE A 28 -32.03 -89.89 48.83
CA ILE A 28 -32.36 -90.30 47.47
C ILE A 28 -33.86 -90.61 47.44
N ARG A 29 -34.61 -90.00 46.51
CA ARG A 29 -36.05 -90.25 46.42
C ARG A 29 -36.33 -91.75 46.25
N GLU A 30 -37.31 -92.26 47.00
CA GLU A 30 -37.68 -93.69 47.02
C GLU A 30 -37.83 -94.30 45.63
N LYS A 31 -38.46 -93.58 44.70
CA LYS A 31 -38.64 -94.04 43.31
C LYS A 31 -37.33 -94.42 42.61
N PHE A 32 -36.21 -93.78 42.96
CA PHE A 32 -34.90 -94.07 42.36
C PHE A 32 -34.20 -95.24 43.05
N LEU A 33 -34.36 -95.39 44.37
CA LEU A 33 -33.88 -96.59 45.06
C LEU A 33 -34.64 -97.83 44.59
N LYS A 34 -35.95 -97.71 44.44
CA LYS A 34 -36.79 -98.75 43.86
C LYS A 34 -36.36 -99.10 42.43
N ALA A 35 -36.14 -98.09 41.58
CA ALA A 35 -35.64 -98.31 40.22
C ALA A 35 -34.26 -99.01 40.18
N LEU A 36 -33.36 -98.70 41.12
CA LEU A 36 -32.08 -99.42 41.27
C LEU A 36 -32.29 -100.89 41.67
N GLU A 37 -33.19 -101.17 42.62
CA GLU A 37 -33.51 -102.54 43.03
C GLU A 37 -34.26 -103.35 41.95
N ASP A 38 -35.08 -102.68 41.13
CA ASP A 38 -35.80 -103.31 40.02
C ASP A 38 -34.94 -103.47 38.76
N GLY A 39 -33.78 -102.79 38.69
CA GLY A 39 -32.94 -102.73 37.49
C GLY A 39 -33.54 -101.87 36.37
N ASP A 40 -34.51 -101.01 36.68
CA ASP A 40 -35.12 -100.10 35.72
C ASP A 40 -34.25 -98.85 35.53
N TYR A 41 -33.18 -99.00 34.75
CA TYR A 41 -32.24 -97.93 34.46
C TYR A 41 -32.82 -96.81 33.57
N MET A 42 -34.00 -97.02 32.96
CA MET A 42 -34.65 -96.02 32.11
C MET A 42 -35.38 -94.95 32.93
N SER A 43 -35.86 -95.29 34.13
CA SER A 43 -36.51 -94.33 35.03
C SER A 43 -35.53 -93.56 35.92
N LEU A 44 -34.24 -93.91 35.88
CA LEU A 44 -33.17 -93.20 36.59
C LEU A 44 -32.72 -91.95 35.83
N PRO A 45 -32.19 -90.92 36.53
CA PRO A 45 -31.61 -89.75 35.88
C PRO A 45 -30.34 -90.07 35.07
N GLY A 46 -29.72 -89.04 34.48
CA GLY A 46 -28.47 -89.19 33.71
C GLY A 46 -27.38 -89.97 34.47
N ALA A 47 -26.54 -90.69 33.72
CA ALA A 47 -25.57 -91.68 34.24
C ALA A 47 -24.72 -91.21 35.43
N VAL A 48 -24.35 -89.93 35.44
CA VAL A 48 -23.55 -89.31 36.51
C VAL A 48 -24.29 -89.34 37.85
N TYR A 49 -25.59 -88.99 37.86
CA TYR A 49 -26.40 -89.00 39.07
C TYR A 49 -26.69 -90.41 39.55
N THR A 50 -26.99 -91.33 38.63
CA THR A 50 -27.22 -92.73 38.97
C THR A 50 -26.01 -93.37 39.64
N LYS A 51 -24.80 -93.08 39.15
CA LYS A 51 -23.56 -93.53 39.79
C LYS A 51 -23.42 -92.98 41.21
N GLY A 52 -23.76 -91.71 41.42
CA GLY A 52 -23.78 -91.09 42.75
C GLY A 52 -24.79 -91.75 43.69
N PHE A 53 -26.01 -92.02 43.22
CA PHE A 53 -27.04 -92.70 43.99
C PHE A 53 -26.63 -94.11 44.38
N LEU A 54 -26.07 -94.86 43.45
CA LEU A 54 -25.61 -96.22 43.70
C LEU A 54 -24.49 -96.26 44.76
N ARG A 55 -23.52 -95.34 44.70
CA ARG A 55 -22.44 -95.26 45.70
C ARG A 55 -22.98 -94.95 47.09
N ASN A 56 -23.83 -93.93 47.20
CA ASN A 56 -24.42 -93.53 48.47
C ASN A 56 -25.31 -94.65 49.05
N TYR A 57 -26.12 -95.32 48.21
CA TYR A 57 -26.97 -96.41 48.69
C TYR A 57 -26.18 -97.66 49.07
N ALA A 58 -25.13 -98.00 48.31
CA ALA A 58 -24.18 -99.06 48.66
C ALA A 58 -23.50 -98.79 50.01
N GLU A 59 -23.05 -97.56 50.24
CA GLU A 59 -22.46 -97.13 51.51
C GLU A 59 -23.43 -97.30 52.67
N TYR A 60 -24.67 -96.83 52.50
CA TYR A 60 -25.73 -96.96 53.50
C TYR A 60 -26.05 -98.43 53.83
N LEU A 61 -26.02 -99.31 52.84
CA LEU A 61 -26.24 -100.75 52.99
C LEU A 61 -25.01 -101.54 53.47
N ASP A 62 -23.87 -100.87 53.67
CA ASP A 62 -22.58 -101.48 54.03
C ASP A 62 -22.11 -102.52 52.98
N LEU A 63 -22.22 -102.13 51.71
CA LEU A 63 -21.79 -102.90 50.54
C LEU A 63 -20.60 -102.23 49.85
N ASN A 64 -19.78 -103.01 49.16
CA ASN A 64 -18.63 -102.48 48.41
C ASN A 64 -19.11 -101.63 47.21
N GLN A 65 -18.90 -100.32 47.30
CA GLN A 65 -19.35 -99.35 46.30
C GLN A 65 -18.73 -99.58 44.92
N ASP A 66 -17.44 -99.92 44.85
CA ASP A 66 -16.73 -100.04 43.59
C ASP A 66 -17.14 -101.32 42.85
N GLU A 67 -17.38 -102.42 43.57
CA GLU A 67 -17.94 -103.65 42.99
C GLU A 67 -19.33 -103.41 42.37
N LEU A 68 -20.20 -102.71 43.09
CA LEU A 68 -21.55 -102.39 42.60
C LEU A 68 -21.51 -101.43 41.41
N VAL A 69 -20.60 -100.46 41.40
CA VAL A 69 -20.40 -99.56 40.25
C VAL A 69 -19.91 -100.32 39.02
N VAL A 70 -18.98 -101.27 39.19
CA VAL A 70 -18.53 -102.13 38.09
C VAL A 70 -19.69 -102.97 37.56
N LEU A 71 -20.50 -103.58 38.43
CA LEU A 71 -21.66 -104.37 38.04
C LEU A 71 -22.72 -103.51 37.31
N PHE A 72 -22.95 -102.28 37.78
CA PHE A 72 -23.81 -101.30 37.11
C PHE A 72 -23.31 -100.94 35.70
N HIS A 73 -22.00 -100.73 35.52
CA HIS A 73 -21.42 -100.46 34.21
C HIS A 73 -21.55 -101.66 33.26
N GLN A 74 -21.35 -102.88 33.77
CA GLN A 74 -21.52 -104.12 33.00
C GLN A 74 -22.97 -104.30 32.54
N GLU A 75 -23.96 -104.11 33.43
CA GLU A 75 -25.37 -104.29 33.09
C GLU A 75 -25.90 -103.21 32.15
N ARG A 76 -25.42 -101.97 32.26
CA ARG A 76 -25.87 -100.88 31.40
C ARG A 76 -25.18 -100.85 30.03
N GLY A 77 -24.23 -101.77 29.78
CA GLY A 77 -23.44 -101.78 28.55
C GLY A 77 -22.59 -100.52 28.34
N LEU A 78 -22.35 -99.74 29.40
CA LEU A 78 -21.53 -98.54 29.35
C LEU A 78 -20.05 -98.94 29.43
N THR A 79 -19.46 -99.25 28.28
CA THR A 79 -18.03 -99.51 28.14
C THR A 79 -17.20 -98.28 28.50
N ALA A 80 -16.40 -98.43 29.57
CA ALA A 80 -15.25 -97.63 30.01
C ALA A 80 -15.48 -96.14 30.39
N PRO A 81 -14.77 -95.62 31.42
CA PRO A 81 -14.81 -94.21 31.76
C PRO A 81 -14.25 -93.38 30.60
N GLU A 82 -15.04 -92.43 30.10
CA GLU A 82 -14.64 -91.49 29.05
C GLU A 82 -13.39 -90.70 29.53
N PRO A 83 -12.29 -90.65 28.77
CA PRO A 83 -11.10 -89.92 29.18
C PRO A 83 -11.45 -88.43 29.36
N ALA A 84 -10.88 -87.80 30.39
CA ALA A 84 -11.13 -86.40 30.73
C ALA A 84 -10.94 -85.51 29.49
N ARG A 85 -12.04 -84.97 28.94
CA ARG A 85 -12.00 -84.00 27.84
C ARG A 85 -11.28 -82.75 28.32
N ARG A 86 -10.13 -82.46 27.71
CA ARG A 86 -9.39 -81.21 27.90
C ARG A 86 -10.24 -80.09 27.30
N PHE A 87 -10.73 -79.17 28.12
CA PHE A 87 -11.40 -77.97 27.64
C PHE A 87 -10.37 -77.07 26.94
N GLU A 88 -10.44 -76.93 25.63
CA GLU A 88 -9.76 -75.84 24.93
C GLU A 88 -10.59 -74.56 25.10
N PRO A 89 -10.01 -73.46 25.61
CA PRO A 89 -10.72 -72.19 25.74
C PRO A 89 -11.13 -71.69 24.34
N ILE A 90 -12.42 -71.41 24.16
CA ILE A 90 -12.95 -70.78 22.95
C ILE A 90 -12.26 -69.42 22.79
N LYS A 91 -11.51 -69.22 21.70
CA LYS A 91 -10.90 -67.92 21.38
C LYS A 91 -12.01 -66.88 21.16
N PRO A 92 -12.00 -65.72 21.86
CA PRO A 92 -13.03 -64.71 21.68
C PRO A 92 -12.96 -64.11 20.27
N ILE A 93 -14.11 -64.05 19.58
CA ILE A 93 -14.27 -63.27 18.36
C ILE A 93 -14.32 -61.80 18.77
N ILE A 94 -13.17 -61.13 18.77
CA ILE A 94 -13.09 -59.69 18.97
C ILE A 94 -13.55 -59.01 17.68
N LYS A 95 -14.86 -58.78 17.53
CA LYS A 95 -15.35 -57.77 16.58
C LYS A 95 -15.01 -56.41 17.18
N ARG A 96 -13.92 -55.78 16.72
CA ARG A 96 -13.66 -54.37 17.03
C ARG A 96 -14.76 -53.55 16.35
N PRO A 97 -15.70 -52.93 17.09
CA PRO A 97 -16.57 -51.96 16.45
C PRO A 97 -15.69 -50.79 16.01
N PHE A 98 -16.02 -50.14 14.90
CA PHE A 98 -15.40 -48.88 14.52
C PHE A 98 -15.87 -47.81 15.52
N ILE A 99 -15.20 -47.71 16.66
CA ILE A 99 -15.57 -46.79 17.73
C ILE A 99 -14.75 -45.50 17.54
N PHE A 100 -15.47 -44.41 17.26
CA PHE A 100 -15.06 -43.02 17.47
C PHE A 100 -14.50 -42.87 18.89
N THR A 101 -13.18 -43.03 19.04
CA THR A 101 -12.49 -42.84 20.32
C THR A 101 -11.89 -41.43 20.33
N PRO A 102 -12.00 -40.67 21.44
CA PRO A 102 -11.41 -39.33 21.55
C PRO A 102 -9.92 -39.29 21.19
N ALA A 103 -9.20 -40.39 21.44
CA ALA A 103 -7.78 -40.54 21.13
C ALA A 103 -7.45 -40.44 19.62
N VAL A 104 -8.38 -40.80 18.73
CA VAL A 104 -8.19 -40.66 17.26
C VAL A 104 -8.87 -39.38 16.76
N LEU A 105 -9.99 -38.99 17.36
CA LEU A 105 -10.74 -37.81 16.92
C LEU A 105 -10.01 -36.50 17.21
N VAL A 106 -9.39 -36.37 18.37
CA VAL A 106 -8.67 -35.15 18.77
C VAL A 106 -7.50 -34.83 17.82
N PRO A 107 -6.56 -35.74 17.49
CA PRO A 107 -5.47 -35.40 16.57
C PRO A 107 -5.96 -35.10 15.15
N VAL A 108 -7.02 -35.77 14.67
CA VAL A 108 -7.61 -35.47 13.36
C VAL A 108 -8.28 -34.09 13.35
N ALA A 109 -9.01 -33.74 14.42
CA ALA A 109 -9.62 -32.42 14.57
C ALA A 109 -8.58 -31.31 14.70
N VAL A 110 -7.50 -31.55 15.45
CA VAL A 110 -6.36 -30.62 15.58
C VAL A 110 -5.69 -30.44 14.22
N LEU A 111 -5.44 -31.51 13.47
CA LEU A 111 -4.86 -31.43 12.13
C LEU A 111 -5.76 -30.63 11.17
N ALA A 112 -7.07 -30.89 11.19
CA ALA A 112 -8.04 -30.13 10.40
C ALA A 112 -8.06 -28.64 10.78
N ALA A 113 -8.02 -28.32 12.08
CA ALA A 113 -7.94 -26.96 12.57
C ALA A 113 -6.64 -26.26 12.13
N VAL A 114 -5.50 -26.95 12.19
CA VAL A 114 -4.21 -26.43 11.72
C VAL A 114 -4.25 -26.17 10.22
N VAL A 115 -4.79 -27.09 9.40
CA VAL A 115 -4.91 -26.91 7.95
C VAL A 115 -5.81 -25.73 7.62
N LEU A 116 -6.97 -25.61 8.28
CA LEU A 116 -7.87 -24.47 8.10
C LEU A 116 -7.21 -23.15 8.54
N PHE A 117 -6.48 -23.16 9.65
CA PHE A 117 -5.77 -21.99 10.14
C PHE A 117 -4.64 -21.57 9.19
N VAL A 118 -3.85 -22.51 8.68
CA VAL A 118 -2.79 -22.23 7.68
C VAL A 118 -3.39 -21.77 6.36
N GLY A 119 -4.50 -22.38 5.91
CA GLY A 119 -5.22 -21.93 4.72
C GLY A 119 -5.80 -20.53 4.88
N TYR A 120 -6.37 -20.23 6.05
CA TYR A 120 -6.82 -18.89 6.40
C TYR A 120 -5.67 -17.89 6.42
N LEU A 121 -4.54 -18.23 7.06
CA LEU A 121 -3.34 -17.39 7.05
C LEU A 121 -2.77 -17.19 5.65
N TYR A 122 -2.80 -18.19 4.77
CA TYR A 122 -2.37 -18.05 3.38
C TYR A 122 -3.31 -17.14 2.58
N TYR A 123 -4.63 -17.30 2.75
CA TYR A 123 -5.63 -16.42 2.14
C TYR A 123 -5.49 -14.97 2.65
N GLN A 124 -5.31 -14.80 3.95
CA GLN A 124 -5.06 -13.51 4.58
C GLN A 124 -3.74 -12.91 4.06
N PHE A 125 -2.66 -13.68 4.05
CA PHE A 125 -1.37 -13.23 3.55
C PHE A 125 -1.44 -12.81 2.08
N THR A 126 -2.11 -13.57 1.20
CA THR A 126 -2.21 -13.22 -0.23
C THR A 126 -3.15 -12.03 -0.48
N SER A 127 -4.25 -11.90 0.26
CA SER A 127 -5.14 -10.73 0.17
C SER A 127 -4.47 -9.44 0.69
N PHE A 128 -3.53 -9.52 1.63
CA PHE A 128 -2.80 -8.36 2.16
C PHE A 128 -1.41 -8.11 1.53
N ALA A 129 -0.72 -9.10 0.98
CA ALA A 129 0.68 -8.95 0.55
C ALA A 129 0.90 -8.69 -0.96
N VAL A 130 -0.08 -8.97 -1.82
CA VAL A 130 0.10 -8.74 -3.28
C VAL A 130 -0.09 -7.26 -3.61
N ALA A 131 0.96 -6.60 -4.10
CA ALA A 131 0.93 -5.22 -4.59
C ALA A 131 0.19 -5.13 -5.93
N PRO A 132 -0.45 -3.99 -6.27
CA PRO A 132 -1.11 -3.83 -7.56
C PRO A 132 -0.12 -3.95 -8.72
N THR A 133 -0.52 -4.58 -9.82
CA THR A 133 0.31 -4.60 -11.03
C THR A 133 0.45 -3.18 -11.57
N LEU A 134 1.66 -2.78 -11.95
CA LEU A 134 1.93 -1.50 -12.61
C LEU A 134 2.99 -1.73 -13.68
N ASP A 135 2.59 -1.58 -14.94
CA ASP A 135 3.45 -1.70 -16.11
C ASP A 135 3.40 -0.41 -16.93
N VAL A 136 4.53 0.30 -17.01
CA VAL A 136 4.68 1.49 -17.84
C VAL A 136 5.38 1.06 -19.13
N TYR A 137 4.62 0.94 -20.21
CA TYR A 137 5.10 0.42 -21.49
C TYR A 137 5.49 1.51 -22.48
N ASP A 138 5.09 2.76 -22.27
CA ASP A 138 5.52 3.91 -23.07
C ASP A 138 5.93 5.07 -22.15
N PRO A 139 7.24 5.30 -21.95
CA PRO A 139 8.33 4.56 -22.57
C PRO A 139 8.58 3.19 -21.90
N PRO A 140 9.02 2.16 -22.64
CA PRO A 140 9.26 0.83 -22.09
C PRO A 140 10.45 0.81 -21.11
N THR A 141 11.43 1.69 -21.32
CA THR A 141 12.62 1.90 -20.48
C THR A 141 12.90 3.40 -20.36
N ASP A 142 14.13 3.78 -20.00
CA ASP A 142 14.60 5.14 -20.21
C ASP A 142 14.49 5.49 -21.71
N ALA A 143 14.01 6.70 -22.00
CA ALA A 143 13.70 7.14 -23.34
C ALA A 143 14.28 8.52 -23.64
N ILE A 144 14.46 8.78 -24.93
CA ILE A 144 14.81 10.10 -25.44
C ILE A 144 13.56 10.67 -26.10
N ALA A 145 13.04 11.76 -25.54
CA ALA A 145 11.94 12.50 -26.14
C ALA A 145 12.50 13.63 -27.01
N GLN A 146 11.86 13.88 -28.15
CA GLN A 146 12.18 14.98 -29.06
C GLN A 146 11.31 16.22 -28.80
N ASP A 147 10.08 16.00 -28.33
CA ASP A 147 9.10 17.03 -28.03
C ASP A 147 8.94 17.21 -26.51
N ALA A 148 8.69 18.45 -26.09
CA ALA A 148 8.40 18.76 -24.69
C ALA A 148 7.05 18.18 -24.23
N GLN A 149 6.14 17.88 -25.16
CA GLN A 149 4.89 17.19 -24.86
C GLN A 149 5.09 15.70 -25.04
N PHE A 150 5.00 14.94 -23.95
CA PHE A 150 5.18 13.48 -23.96
C PHE A 150 3.98 12.80 -23.32
N VAL A 151 3.42 11.77 -23.97
CA VAL A 151 2.29 11.03 -23.38
C VAL A 151 2.81 9.74 -22.75
N LEU A 152 2.78 9.70 -21.43
CA LEU A 152 3.10 8.50 -20.66
C LEU A 152 1.95 7.52 -20.72
N LYS A 153 2.22 6.25 -21.04
CA LYS A 153 1.19 5.20 -21.07
C LYS A 153 1.60 3.99 -20.25
N GLY A 154 0.61 3.42 -19.59
CA GLY A 154 0.80 2.22 -18.80
C GLY A 154 -0.49 1.45 -18.58
N ARG A 155 -0.35 0.33 -17.88
CA ARG A 155 -1.43 -0.54 -17.45
C ARG A 155 -1.27 -0.89 -15.98
N THR A 156 -2.39 -0.94 -15.27
CA THR A 156 -2.42 -1.26 -13.85
C THR A 156 -3.69 -2.05 -13.50
N THR A 157 -3.80 -2.51 -12.26
CA THR A 157 -5.06 -3.04 -11.73
C THR A 157 -6.20 -2.04 -11.90
N ALA A 158 -7.35 -2.52 -12.40
CA ALA A 158 -8.57 -1.73 -12.47
C ALA A 158 -8.92 -1.13 -11.10
N ASN A 159 -9.43 0.10 -11.08
CA ASN A 159 -9.82 0.86 -9.88
C ASN A 159 -8.69 1.40 -8.96
N GLY A 160 -7.41 1.26 -9.35
CA GLY A 160 -6.31 1.95 -8.64
C GLY A 160 -6.33 3.47 -8.86
N ARG A 161 -5.76 4.24 -7.93
CA ARG A 161 -5.47 5.67 -8.11
C ARG A 161 -4.04 5.80 -8.61
N VAL A 162 -3.84 6.36 -9.81
CA VAL A 162 -2.52 6.56 -10.42
C VAL A 162 -2.06 7.99 -10.16
N THR A 163 -0.91 8.15 -9.51
CA THR A 163 -0.25 9.45 -9.32
C THR A 163 1.02 9.49 -10.17
N VAL A 164 1.21 10.58 -10.91
CA VAL A 164 2.41 10.80 -11.73
C VAL A 164 3.10 12.09 -11.32
N GLN A 165 4.40 11.98 -11.02
CA GLN A 165 5.26 13.07 -10.62
C GLN A 165 6.44 13.17 -11.59
N VAL A 166 6.88 14.39 -11.92
CA VAL A 166 7.99 14.62 -12.86
C VAL A 166 8.97 15.61 -12.23
N PHE A 167 10.26 15.26 -12.24
CA PHE A 167 11.34 16.07 -11.67
C PHE A 167 12.41 16.42 -12.73
N PRO A 168 12.91 17.66 -12.79
CA PRO A 168 12.51 18.84 -12.00
C PRO A 168 11.16 19.40 -12.52
N GLY A 169 10.18 19.54 -11.62
CA GLY A 169 8.81 19.92 -11.98
C GLY A 169 7.89 20.03 -10.76
N PRO A 170 6.62 20.42 -10.93
CA PRO A 170 5.67 20.49 -9.82
C PRO A 170 5.54 19.13 -9.12
N LEU A 171 5.30 19.14 -7.79
CA LEU A 171 5.28 17.94 -6.93
C LEU A 171 4.35 16.83 -7.42
N THR A 172 3.31 17.14 -8.21
CA THR A 172 2.40 16.16 -8.81
C THR A 172 1.83 16.72 -10.11
N VAL A 173 1.96 15.98 -11.21
CA VAL A 173 1.49 16.38 -12.55
C VAL A 173 0.10 15.81 -12.84
N ALA A 174 -0.21 14.61 -12.34
CA ALA A 174 -1.51 13.98 -12.53
C ALA A 174 -1.90 13.06 -11.37
N ASP A 175 -3.20 13.00 -11.11
CA ASP A 175 -3.86 12.08 -10.19
C ASP A 175 -5.16 11.60 -10.85
N ILE A 176 -5.13 10.38 -11.41
CA ILE A 176 -6.17 9.86 -12.29
C ILE A 176 -6.59 8.46 -11.89
N ARG A 177 -7.71 8.00 -12.46
CA ARG A 177 -8.09 6.58 -12.45
C ARG A 177 -7.85 5.97 -13.83
N PRO A 178 -7.36 4.72 -13.92
CA PRO A 178 -7.21 4.01 -15.17
C PRO A 178 -8.60 3.68 -15.75
N GLU A 179 -8.63 3.39 -17.04
CA GLU A 179 -9.81 2.92 -17.77
C GLU A 179 -10.27 1.53 -17.27
N SER A 180 -11.45 1.09 -17.73
CA SER A 180 -12.04 -0.18 -17.30
C SER A 180 -11.20 -1.40 -17.66
N ASP A 181 -10.34 -1.31 -18.68
CA ASP A 181 -9.38 -2.33 -19.09
C ASP A 181 -8.02 -2.27 -18.35
N GLY A 182 -7.88 -1.30 -17.44
CA GLY A 182 -6.69 -1.03 -16.62
C GLY A 182 -5.66 -0.12 -17.27
N THR A 183 -5.88 0.39 -18.49
CA THR A 183 -4.95 1.30 -19.16
C THR A 183 -5.03 2.72 -18.64
N PHE A 184 -3.94 3.49 -18.74
CA PHE A 184 -3.93 4.91 -18.46
C PHE A 184 -2.99 5.66 -19.40
N SER A 185 -3.32 6.91 -19.69
CA SER A 185 -2.50 7.83 -20.48
C SER A 185 -2.44 9.19 -19.81
N VAL A 186 -1.23 9.73 -19.62
CA VAL A 186 -1.01 11.02 -18.95
C VAL A 186 -0.14 11.91 -19.83
N PRO A 187 -0.63 13.08 -20.28
CA PRO A 187 0.21 14.07 -20.95
C PRO A 187 1.17 14.70 -19.93
N LEU A 188 2.46 14.66 -20.23
CA LEU A 188 3.55 15.25 -19.46
C LEU A 188 4.16 16.42 -20.25
N THR A 189 4.50 17.49 -19.54
CA THR A 189 5.36 18.56 -20.08
C THR A 189 6.76 18.38 -19.52
N LEU A 190 7.70 18.01 -20.39
CA LEU A 190 9.10 17.78 -20.06
C LEU A 190 9.90 19.09 -20.09
N THR A 191 10.89 19.18 -19.20
CA THR A 191 11.90 20.24 -19.20
C THR A 191 13.14 19.81 -19.98
N THR A 192 13.92 20.75 -20.51
CA THR A 192 15.15 20.43 -21.25
C THR A 192 16.13 19.63 -20.39
N GLY A 193 16.64 18.52 -20.91
CA GLY A 193 17.53 17.62 -20.17
C GLY A 193 16.80 16.42 -19.57
N ALA A 194 17.37 15.85 -18.51
CA ALA A 194 16.84 14.63 -17.90
C ALA A 194 15.59 14.94 -17.05
N ASN A 195 14.49 14.25 -17.32
CA ASN A 195 13.26 14.29 -16.53
C ASN A 195 13.06 12.94 -15.85
N HIS A 196 12.96 12.92 -14.52
CA HIS A 196 12.65 11.71 -13.76
C HIS A 196 11.16 11.64 -13.48
N VAL A 197 10.51 10.64 -14.05
CA VAL A 197 9.07 10.38 -13.90
C VAL A 197 8.89 9.28 -12.88
N VAL A 198 8.12 9.57 -11.82
CA VAL A 198 7.73 8.62 -10.79
C VAL A 198 6.23 8.35 -10.96
N VAL A 199 5.89 7.09 -11.22
CA VAL A 199 4.51 6.63 -11.35
C VAL A 199 4.19 5.77 -10.16
N GLU A 200 3.14 6.11 -9.44
CA GLU A 200 2.65 5.34 -8.30
C GLU A 200 1.20 4.93 -8.52
N VAL A 201 0.87 3.69 -8.17
CA VAL A 201 -0.51 3.24 -8.09
C VAL A 201 -0.84 2.84 -6.67
N LEU A 202 -1.88 3.46 -6.12
CA LEU A 202 -2.50 3.09 -4.86
C LEU A 202 -3.78 2.30 -5.12
N ASP A 203 -3.86 1.06 -4.66
CA ASP A 203 -5.10 0.29 -4.74
C ASP A 203 -6.10 0.65 -3.62
N GLN A 204 -7.31 0.07 -3.68
CA GLN A 204 -8.36 0.33 -2.69
C GLN A 204 -8.04 -0.19 -1.28
N SER A 205 -7.09 -1.13 -1.16
CA SER A 205 -6.62 -1.66 0.12
C SER A 205 -5.46 -0.87 0.71
N GLY A 206 -5.00 0.18 0.02
CA GLY A 206 -3.93 1.07 0.47
C GLY A 206 -2.53 0.61 0.05
N LYS A 207 -2.38 -0.40 -0.82
CA LYS A 207 -1.07 -0.87 -1.28
C LYS A 207 -0.57 -0.04 -2.44
N VAL A 208 0.75 0.12 -2.50
CA VAL A 208 1.42 0.96 -3.49
C VAL A 208 2.36 0.12 -4.36
N SER A 209 2.30 0.35 -5.66
CA SER A 209 3.35 -0.02 -6.61
C SER A 209 3.94 1.23 -7.24
N ARG A 210 5.26 1.26 -7.41
CA ARG A 210 6.00 2.40 -7.94
C ARG A 210 6.91 1.98 -9.09
N VAL A 211 6.90 2.77 -10.16
CA VAL A 211 7.81 2.64 -11.30
C VAL A 211 8.47 3.99 -11.58
N ASN A 212 9.79 3.97 -11.80
CA ASN A 212 10.56 5.15 -12.18
C ASN A 212 10.95 5.04 -13.67
N ARG A 213 10.94 6.17 -14.37
CA ARG A 213 11.41 6.31 -15.76
C ARG A 213 12.26 7.57 -15.87
N SER A 214 13.35 7.49 -16.63
CA SER A 214 14.10 8.70 -17.02
C SER A 214 13.82 9.02 -18.48
N ILE A 215 13.32 10.22 -18.73
CA ILE A 215 13.07 10.72 -20.09
C ILE A 215 14.02 11.89 -20.33
N LEU A 216 15.02 11.66 -21.18
CA LEU A 216 15.91 12.71 -21.63
C LEU A 216 15.19 13.48 -22.75
N LEU A 217 14.72 14.69 -22.45
CA LEU A 217 14.30 15.60 -23.51
C LEU A 217 15.57 16.10 -24.19
N GLN A 218 15.83 15.53 -25.36
CA GLN A 218 16.85 16.00 -26.28
C GLN A 218 16.06 16.63 -27.42
N PRO A 219 15.80 17.96 -27.35
CA PRO A 219 15.04 18.63 -28.40
C PRO A 219 15.66 18.21 -29.71
N GLN A 220 14.84 17.67 -30.63
CA GLN A 220 15.35 17.43 -31.97
C GLN A 220 15.90 18.77 -32.41
N VAL A 221 17.21 18.84 -32.63
CA VAL A 221 17.81 20.02 -33.23
C VAL A 221 17.07 20.11 -34.55
N ALA A 222 16.09 21.01 -34.63
CA ALA A 222 15.46 21.37 -35.87
C ALA A 222 16.64 21.63 -36.79
N ALA A 223 16.78 20.80 -37.82
CA ALA A 223 17.73 21.08 -38.88
C ALA A 223 17.48 22.53 -39.27
N SER A 224 18.39 23.42 -38.85
CA SER A 224 18.44 24.86 -39.19
C SER A 224 17.08 25.58 -39.24
N GLY A 225 16.67 26.29 -38.17
CA GLY A 225 15.50 27.15 -38.33
C GLY A 225 15.11 28.12 -37.21
N ALA A 226 15.52 27.94 -35.95
CA ALA A 226 15.47 29.08 -35.03
C ALA A 226 16.59 30.03 -35.48
N PRO A 227 16.30 31.24 -35.96
CA PRO A 227 17.36 32.18 -36.31
C PRO A 227 18.28 32.32 -35.09
N ALA A 228 19.58 32.32 -35.33
CA ALA A 228 20.53 32.75 -34.31
C ALA A 228 20.00 34.05 -33.70
N VAL A 229 20.12 34.22 -32.38
CA VAL A 229 19.60 35.40 -31.70
C VAL A 229 20.08 36.65 -32.44
N ALA A 230 19.14 37.41 -32.98
CA ALA A 230 19.41 38.59 -33.75
C ALA A 230 19.00 39.78 -32.89
N LEU A 231 19.94 40.69 -32.64
CA LEU A 231 19.69 41.89 -31.87
C LEU A 231 20.23 43.07 -32.65
N THR A 232 19.39 44.09 -32.87
CA THR A 232 19.80 45.37 -33.43
C THR A 232 19.40 46.49 -32.48
N LEU A 233 20.26 47.50 -32.37
CA LEU A 233 19.97 48.74 -31.63
C LEU A 233 19.88 49.89 -32.62
N ASP A 234 18.67 50.43 -32.74
CA ASP A 234 18.34 51.61 -33.55
C ASP A 234 18.75 52.89 -32.79
N GLU A 235 18.52 52.91 -31.48
CA GLU A 235 18.98 53.94 -30.54
C GLU A 235 19.48 53.32 -29.22
N PRO A 236 20.46 53.93 -28.55
CA PRO A 236 21.22 55.12 -28.97
C PRO A 236 22.31 54.79 -29.99
N GLN A 237 22.72 55.80 -30.77
CA GLN A 237 23.92 55.73 -31.59
C GLN A 237 25.17 55.67 -30.71
N ASN A 238 26.20 54.94 -31.14
CA ASN A 238 27.43 54.83 -30.36
C ASN A 238 28.15 56.19 -30.31
N GLY A 239 28.53 56.62 -29.11
CA GLY A 239 29.10 57.94 -28.84
C GLY A 239 28.07 59.08 -28.71
N ALA A 240 26.77 58.79 -28.74
CA ALA A 240 25.75 59.83 -28.63
C ALA A 240 25.84 60.60 -27.31
N ARG A 241 25.53 61.89 -27.37
CA ARG A 241 25.52 62.80 -26.22
C ARG A 241 24.11 63.28 -25.93
N TYR A 242 23.71 63.19 -24.68
CA TYR A 242 22.40 63.58 -24.19
C TYR A 242 22.55 64.69 -23.15
N GLU A 243 21.64 65.65 -23.18
CA GLU A 243 21.63 66.78 -22.25
C GLU A 243 20.26 66.90 -21.58
N ASN A 244 20.25 66.92 -20.24
CA ASN A 244 19.05 67.09 -19.39
C ASN A 244 17.87 66.15 -19.72
N THR A 245 18.15 64.98 -20.30
CA THR A 245 17.10 64.10 -20.82
C THR A 245 17.43 62.63 -20.55
N TYR A 246 16.43 61.78 -20.75
CA TYR A 246 16.61 60.33 -20.74
C TYR A 246 17.28 59.88 -22.04
N VAL A 247 17.91 58.71 -21.98
CA VAL A 247 18.37 57.98 -23.16
C VAL A 247 17.29 57.00 -23.58
N SER A 248 16.83 57.13 -24.82
CA SER A 248 15.94 56.15 -25.45
C SER A 248 16.75 54.97 -25.94
N ILE A 249 16.31 53.76 -25.58
CA ILE A 249 16.93 52.51 -25.97
C ILE A 249 15.91 51.76 -26.80
N VAL A 250 16.13 51.79 -28.11
CA VAL A 250 15.20 51.32 -29.12
C VAL A 250 15.91 50.29 -29.97
N GLY A 251 15.28 49.14 -30.15
CA GLY A 251 15.87 48.10 -30.96
C GLY A 251 14.89 47.05 -31.42
N ARG A 252 15.44 46.06 -32.10
CA ARG A 252 14.69 44.93 -32.62
C ARG A 252 15.40 43.63 -32.29
N THR A 253 14.61 42.58 -32.13
CA THR A 253 15.09 41.22 -31.92
C THR A 253 14.21 40.24 -32.67
N GLU A 254 14.66 39.00 -32.81
CA GLU A 254 13.86 37.96 -33.42
C GLU A 254 12.58 37.67 -32.62
N PRO A 255 11.51 37.17 -33.26
CA PRO A 255 10.22 36.95 -32.59
C PRO A 255 10.23 35.95 -31.43
N SER A 256 11.29 35.13 -31.27
CA SER A 256 11.42 34.18 -30.17
C SER A 256 11.91 34.81 -28.86
N VAL A 257 12.31 36.09 -28.86
CA VAL A 257 12.74 36.82 -27.65
C VAL A 257 11.58 37.67 -27.14
N ASN A 258 11.08 37.32 -25.95
CA ASN A 258 9.95 38.01 -25.31
C ASN A 258 10.36 39.23 -24.47
N SER A 259 11.65 39.35 -24.13
CA SER A 259 12.20 40.46 -23.37
C SER A 259 13.71 40.58 -23.56
N VAL A 260 14.23 41.80 -23.46
CA VAL A 260 15.68 42.06 -23.40
C VAL A 260 16.06 42.58 -22.01
N VAL A 261 17.33 42.43 -21.64
CA VAL A 261 17.88 43.00 -20.41
C VAL A 261 18.76 44.19 -20.76
N VAL A 262 18.43 45.36 -20.23
CA VAL A 262 19.13 46.62 -20.46
C VAL A 262 19.74 47.10 -19.14
N ASN A 263 21.07 47.03 -19.01
CA ASN A 263 21.80 47.34 -17.76
C ASN A 263 21.17 46.69 -16.50
N GLY A 264 20.68 45.45 -16.64
CA GLY A 264 20.03 44.68 -15.57
C GLY A 264 18.51 44.86 -15.46
N ALA A 265 17.91 45.84 -16.15
CA ALA A 265 16.47 46.02 -16.19
C ALA A 265 15.82 45.22 -17.32
N THR A 266 14.77 44.46 -17.03
CA THR A 266 14.00 43.72 -18.04
C THR A 266 13.08 44.67 -18.81
N VAL A 267 13.22 44.68 -20.13
CA VAL A 267 12.37 45.45 -21.06
C VAL A 267 11.58 44.46 -21.92
N PRO A 268 10.24 44.54 -21.94
CA PRO A 268 9.43 43.65 -22.74
C PRO A 268 9.65 43.91 -24.24
N VAL A 269 9.59 42.85 -25.04
CA VAL A 269 9.62 42.92 -26.49
C VAL A 269 8.21 42.66 -27.00
N SER A 270 7.70 43.53 -27.88
CA SER A 270 6.43 43.37 -28.55
C SER A 270 6.65 43.34 -30.06
N SER A 271 6.21 42.27 -30.72
CA SER A 271 6.35 42.11 -32.19
C SER A 271 7.79 42.29 -32.69
N GLY A 272 8.77 41.78 -31.91
CA GLY A 272 10.20 41.89 -32.22
C GLY A 272 10.79 43.29 -31.99
N HIS A 273 10.05 44.23 -31.40
CA HIS A 273 10.50 45.57 -31.07
C HIS A 273 10.54 45.81 -29.57
N PHE A 274 11.54 46.53 -29.09
CA PHE A 274 11.58 47.02 -27.71
C PHE A 274 11.95 48.51 -27.70
N GLU A 275 11.33 49.23 -26.76
CA GLU A 275 11.66 50.60 -26.42
C GLU A 275 11.67 50.72 -24.90
N ALA A 276 12.69 51.38 -24.36
CA ALA A 276 12.71 51.79 -22.97
C ALA A 276 13.48 53.11 -22.81
N ARG A 277 13.14 53.86 -21.75
CA ARG A 277 13.72 55.17 -21.47
C ARG A 277 14.39 55.13 -20.11
N PHE A 278 15.67 55.47 -20.07
CA PHE A 278 16.46 55.44 -18.85
C PHE A 278 17.12 56.79 -18.60
N PHE A 279 17.07 57.25 -17.36
CA PHE A 279 17.93 58.35 -16.90
C PHE A 279 19.22 57.75 -16.38
N PHE A 280 20.35 58.16 -16.94
CA PHE A 280 21.68 57.73 -16.50
C PHE A 280 22.39 58.85 -15.76
N PRO A 281 23.28 58.54 -14.80
CA PRO A 281 24.12 59.54 -14.15
C PRO A 281 24.96 60.35 -15.16
N ALA A 282 25.39 61.55 -14.75
CA ALA A 282 26.27 62.36 -15.56
C ALA A 282 27.60 61.64 -15.87
N GLY A 283 28.09 61.80 -17.10
CA GLY A 283 29.35 61.24 -17.58
C GLY A 283 29.20 60.17 -18.66
N PRO A 284 30.31 59.53 -19.05
CA PRO A 284 30.30 58.41 -19.99
C PRO A 284 29.61 57.19 -19.36
N THR A 285 28.67 56.60 -20.09
CA THR A 285 27.90 55.42 -19.65
C THR A 285 27.91 54.36 -20.74
N GLU A 286 28.23 53.12 -20.36
CA GLU A 286 28.04 51.95 -21.23
C GLU A 286 26.64 51.37 -21.03
N ILE A 287 25.90 51.28 -22.12
CA ILE A 287 24.62 50.59 -22.19
C ILE A 287 24.87 49.19 -22.73
N THR A 288 24.53 48.19 -21.94
CA THR A 288 24.57 46.77 -22.31
C THR A 288 23.15 46.26 -22.49
N VAL A 289 22.85 45.74 -23.69
CA VAL A 289 21.57 45.14 -24.03
C VAL A 289 21.79 43.67 -24.35
N ILE A 290 21.07 42.80 -23.64
CA ILE A 290 21.18 41.35 -23.78
C ILE A 290 19.84 40.81 -24.27
N ALA A 291 19.86 40.11 -25.40
CA ALA A 291 18.74 39.29 -25.86
C ALA A 291 19.11 37.81 -25.65
N GLN A 292 18.15 37.02 -25.19
CA GLN A 292 18.36 35.59 -24.94
C GLN A 292 17.08 34.81 -25.25
N ASN A 293 17.25 33.64 -25.86
CA ASN A 293 16.20 32.65 -26.04
C ASN A 293 16.74 31.25 -25.64
N ALA A 294 15.96 30.19 -25.91
CA ALA A 294 16.35 28.82 -25.56
C ALA A 294 17.61 28.31 -26.31
N VAL A 295 18.02 28.98 -27.39
CA VAL A 295 19.10 28.55 -28.30
C VAL A 295 20.40 29.29 -28.01
N GLY A 296 20.34 30.52 -27.47
CA GLY A 296 21.55 31.29 -27.18
C GLY A 296 21.27 32.69 -26.63
N SER A 297 22.34 33.48 -26.52
CA SER A 297 22.29 34.88 -26.09
C SER A 297 23.20 35.75 -26.95
N VAL A 298 22.75 36.97 -27.25
CA VAL A 298 23.55 38.02 -27.89
C VAL A 298 23.55 39.25 -26.99
N THR A 299 24.72 39.87 -26.89
CA THR A 299 24.93 41.12 -26.15
C THR A 299 25.40 42.21 -27.08
N LEU A 300 24.74 43.37 -27.05
CA LEU A 300 25.20 44.59 -27.71
C LEU A 300 25.56 45.65 -26.68
N LYS A 301 26.58 46.44 -26.99
CA LYS A 301 27.05 47.54 -26.16
C LYS A 301 27.00 48.86 -26.92
N ARG A 302 26.60 49.92 -26.24
CA ARG A 302 26.60 51.31 -26.74
C ARG A 302 27.22 52.22 -25.70
N GLN A 303 28.23 52.98 -26.11
CA GLN A 303 28.78 54.06 -25.29
C GLN A 303 27.98 55.33 -25.53
N VAL A 304 27.55 56.01 -24.47
CA VAL A 304 26.89 57.31 -24.54
C VAL A 304 27.47 58.24 -23.49
N SER A 305 27.19 59.54 -23.59
CA SER A 305 27.51 60.49 -22.53
C SER A 305 26.28 61.30 -22.15
N VAL A 306 26.04 61.46 -20.85
CA VAL A 306 24.94 62.27 -20.32
C VAL A 306 25.51 63.48 -19.58
N VAL A 307 24.95 64.65 -19.85
CA VAL A 307 25.28 65.89 -19.15
C VAL A 307 24.01 66.50 -18.58
N TYR A 308 24.08 66.96 -17.35
CA TYR A 308 23.02 67.74 -16.71
C TYR A 308 23.51 69.17 -16.51
N THR A 309 22.88 70.12 -17.18
CA THR A 309 23.04 71.57 -16.99
C THR A 309 21.84 72.17 -16.23
N SER A 310 20.82 71.35 -15.95
CA SER A 310 19.62 71.66 -15.17
C SER A 310 19.35 70.58 -14.14
N ALA A 311 18.53 70.87 -13.13
CA ALA A 311 17.97 69.84 -12.26
C ALA A 311 16.91 69.04 -13.00
N VAL A 312 17.16 67.75 -13.23
CA VAL A 312 16.18 66.82 -13.79
C VAL A 312 15.73 65.87 -12.69
N VAL A 313 14.47 65.98 -12.29
CA VAL A 313 13.88 65.21 -11.20
C VAL A 313 12.76 64.35 -11.75
N GLN A 314 12.95 63.03 -11.70
CA GLN A 314 11.91 62.06 -12.01
C GLN A 314 11.29 61.56 -10.71
N VAL A 315 9.96 61.56 -10.66
CA VAL A 315 9.18 60.93 -9.59
C VAL A 315 8.51 59.66 -10.13
N PHE A 316 8.53 58.59 -9.35
CA PHE A 316 7.83 57.33 -9.60
C PHE A 316 7.07 56.95 -8.34
N VAL A 317 5.77 56.63 -8.47
CA VAL A 317 4.95 56.18 -7.32
C VAL A 317 4.96 54.66 -7.26
N LYS A 318 5.32 54.11 -6.10
CA LYS A 318 5.36 52.66 -5.83
C LYS A 318 4.58 52.29 -4.57
N GLY A 319 3.79 51.22 -4.64
CA GLY A 319 3.14 50.61 -3.48
C GLY A 319 1.96 51.42 -2.93
N GLY A 320 1.28 52.20 -3.77
CA GLY A 320 0.09 52.95 -3.39
C GLY A 320 -0.15 54.19 -4.25
N GLU A 321 -0.83 55.19 -3.68
CA GLU A 321 -1.08 56.48 -4.34
C GLU A 321 -0.41 57.60 -3.55
N ALA A 322 0.02 58.66 -4.24
CA ALA A 322 0.65 59.82 -3.63
C ALA A 322 0.17 61.13 -4.29
N TRP A 323 -0.26 62.09 -3.48
CA TRP A 323 -0.52 63.45 -3.98
C TRP A 323 0.83 64.14 -4.20
N ILE A 324 1.11 64.62 -5.41
CA ILE A 324 2.40 65.23 -5.76
C ILE A 324 2.16 66.59 -6.40
N GLN A 325 2.85 67.62 -5.89
CA GLN A 325 2.97 68.94 -6.50
C GLN A 325 4.43 69.24 -6.77
N ALA A 326 4.75 69.65 -8.00
CA ALA A 326 6.08 70.08 -8.37
C ALA A 326 6.10 71.59 -8.63
N THR A 327 7.13 72.27 -8.15
CA THR A 327 7.39 73.68 -8.44
C THR A 327 8.72 73.78 -9.18
N VAL A 328 8.68 74.26 -10.43
CA VAL A 328 9.84 74.41 -11.31
C VAL A 328 10.12 75.90 -11.46
N ASP A 329 11.32 76.33 -11.09
CA ASP A 329 11.77 77.72 -11.18
C ASP A 329 10.77 78.72 -10.54
N GLY A 330 10.27 78.33 -9.35
CA GLY A 330 9.31 79.12 -8.57
C GLY A 330 7.86 79.05 -9.03
N THR A 331 7.55 78.34 -10.13
CA THR A 331 6.19 78.21 -10.68
C THR A 331 5.70 76.77 -10.55
N ILE A 332 4.43 76.57 -10.15
CA ILE A 332 3.84 75.23 -10.07
C ILE A 332 3.78 74.62 -11.47
N ALA A 333 4.36 73.43 -11.63
CA ALA A 333 4.40 72.72 -12.90
C ALA A 333 3.01 72.20 -13.28
N ALA A 334 2.67 72.35 -14.55
CA ALA A 334 1.40 71.92 -15.11
C ALA A 334 1.18 70.40 -14.91
N GLY A 335 -0.07 70.01 -14.67
CA GLY A 335 -0.44 68.61 -14.48
C GLY A 335 -0.05 68.00 -13.11
N THR A 336 0.48 68.81 -12.19
CA THR A 336 0.78 68.41 -10.80
C THR A 336 -0.31 68.91 -9.85
N GLY A 337 -0.12 68.72 -8.53
CA GLY A 337 -1.12 69.10 -7.53
C GLY A 337 -2.30 68.13 -7.48
N ARG A 338 -2.06 66.87 -7.85
CA ARG A 338 -3.07 65.81 -7.94
C ARG A 338 -2.54 64.50 -7.38
N LEU A 339 -3.43 63.53 -7.28
CA LEU A 339 -3.10 62.16 -6.92
C LEU A 339 -2.43 61.44 -8.11
N TYR A 340 -1.30 60.81 -7.84
CA TYR A 340 -0.57 59.93 -8.75
C TYR A 340 -0.75 58.48 -8.28
N LYS A 341 -0.98 57.58 -9.23
CA LYS A 341 -1.25 56.16 -8.96
C LYS A 341 0.01 55.31 -8.97
N ASP A 342 -0.08 54.11 -8.43
CA ASP A 342 1.01 53.12 -8.48
C ASP A 342 1.48 52.90 -9.93
N GLY A 343 2.80 52.95 -10.14
CA GLY A 343 3.43 52.86 -11.46
C GLY A 343 3.47 54.17 -12.26
N GLU A 344 2.77 55.23 -11.82
CA GLU A 344 2.78 56.50 -12.53
C GLU A 344 4.09 57.26 -12.34
N THR A 345 4.54 57.93 -13.40
CA THR A 345 5.77 58.72 -13.41
C THR A 345 5.55 60.15 -13.90
N ALA A 346 6.39 61.07 -13.42
CA ALA A 346 6.53 62.39 -14.00
C ALA A 346 7.98 62.87 -13.91
N THR A 347 8.39 63.69 -14.87
CA THR A 347 9.74 64.28 -14.90
C THR A 347 9.62 65.79 -14.97
N PHE A 348 10.44 66.47 -14.18
CA PHE A 348 10.49 67.92 -14.08
C PHE A 348 11.92 68.39 -14.31
N THR A 349 12.08 69.41 -15.14
CA THR A 349 13.39 69.95 -15.52
C THR A 349 13.39 71.47 -15.36
N GLY A 350 14.37 72.01 -14.64
CA GLY A 350 14.55 73.46 -14.46
C GLY A 350 15.84 73.80 -13.71
N LYS A 351 16.08 75.08 -13.42
CA LYS A 351 17.23 75.49 -12.58
C LYS A 351 17.04 75.03 -11.14
N THR A 352 15.81 75.09 -10.67
CA THR A 352 15.35 74.65 -9.36
C THR A 352 14.06 73.85 -9.52
N VAL A 353 14.00 72.68 -8.89
CA VAL A 353 12.82 71.81 -8.88
C VAL A 353 12.52 71.42 -7.45
N ALA A 354 11.38 71.86 -6.92
CA ALA A 354 10.87 71.44 -5.61
C ALA A 354 9.75 70.42 -5.81
N ILE A 355 9.86 69.27 -5.16
CA ILE A 355 8.82 68.24 -5.15
C ILE A 355 8.22 68.21 -3.75
N ARG A 356 6.88 68.31 -3.66
CA ARG A 356 6.12 68.09 -2.43
C ARG A 356 5.23 66.86 -2.61
N SER A 357 5.34 65.90 -1.71
CA SER A 357 4.55 64.67 -1.70
C SER A 357 3.75 64.53 -0.41
N GLY A 358 2.46 64.19 -0.56
CA GLY A 358 1.55 63.85 0.54
C GLY A 358 1.72 62.42 1.08
N ASN A 359 2.43 61.55 0.35
CA ASN A 359 2.76 60.19 0.78
C ASN A 359 4.22 59.88 0.42
N ALA A 360 5.14 60.36 1.25
CA ALA A 360 6.56 60.35 0.95
C ALA A 360 7.19 58.94 0.87
N ALA A 361 6.60 57.94 1.53
CA ALA A 361 7.04 56.54 1.40
C ALA A 361 6.73 55.92 0.04
N ALA A 362 5.63 56.31 -0.59
CA ALA A 362 5.25 55.82 -1.90
C ALA A 362 5.92 56.59 -3.04
N THR A 363 6.40 57.82 -2.79
CA THR A 363 7.08 58.64 -3.80
C THR A 363 8.58 58.37 -3.82
N GLN A 364 9.06 57.78 -4.90
CA GLN A 364 10.49 57.59 -5.17
C GLN A 364 11.01 58.68 -6.11
N VAL A 365 12.27 59.06 -5.93
CA VAL A 365 12.89 60.13 -6.72
C VAL A 365 14.21 59.68 -7.33
N THR A 366 14.38 60.00 -8.61
CA THR A 366 15.67 59.98 -9.31
C THR A 366 16.04 61.40 -9.67
N TYR A 367 17.24 61.84 -9.29
CA TYR A 367 17.74 63.17 -9.57
C TYR A 367 19.01 63.07 -10.41
N ASN A 368 19.02 63.71 -11.57
CA ASN A 368 20.13 63.67 -12.53
C ASN A 368 20.63 62.24 -12.82
N GLY A 369 19.67 61.33 -13.02
CA GLY A 369 19.94 59.91 -13.29
C GLY A 369 20.39 59.07 -12.10
N VAL A 370 20.51 59.65 -10.90
CA VAL A 370 20.87 58.93 -9.67
C VAL A 370 19.63 58.71 -8.81
N TYR A 371 19.33 57.44 -8.51
CA TYR A 371 18.22 57.07 -7.63
C TYR A 371 18.48 57.53 -6.19
N GLN A 372 17.56 58.30 -5.62
CA GLN A 372 17.67 58.91 -4.28
C GLN A 372 16.83 58.16 -3.22
N GLY A 373 16.13 57.09 -3.60
CA GLY A 373 15.21 56.39 -2.69
C GLY A 373 13.83 57.04 -2.60
N THR A 374 13.11 56.72 -1.53
CA THR A 374 11.82 57.34 -1.20
C THR A 374 12.01 58.75 -0.66
N MET A 375 10.99 59.60 -0.78
CA MET A 375 11.05 60.96 -0.25
C MET A 375 11.03 61.01 1.29
N GLY A 376 10.48 59.99 1.94
CA GLY A 376 10.36 59.92 3.39
C GLY A 376 9.72 58.62 3.89
N GLN A 377 9.19 58.66 5.12
CA GLN A 377 8.55 57.52 5.78
C GLN A 377 7.02 57.48 5.55
N GLN A 378 6.40 56.37 5.94
CA GLN A 378 4.95 56.17 5.77
C GLN A 378 4.16 57.20 6.59
N GLY A 379 3.18 57.87 5.95
CA GLY A 379 2.37 58.91 6.58
C GLY A 379 3.03 60.29 6.68
N GLN A 380 4.27 60.45 6.21
CA GLN A 380 4.96 61.73 6.19
C GLN A 380 4.63 62.53 4.92
N ILE A 381 4.35 63.83 5.10
CA ILE A 381 4.40 64.81 4.01
C ILE A 381 5.85 65.30 3.91
N ALA A 382 6.45 65.22 2.73
CA ALA A 382 7.83 65.62 2.51
C ALA A 382 7.93 66.62 1.36
N GLU A 383 8.86 67.57 1.50
CA GLU A 383 9.25 68.49 0.45
C GLU A 383 10.77 68.46 0.29
N LYS A 384 11.25 68.34 -0.94
CA LYS A 384 12.68 68.36 -1.28
C LYS A 384 12.91 69.27 -2.48
N VAL A 385 14.01 70.02 -2.43
CA VAL A 385 14.42 70.95 -3.49
C VAL A 385 15.70 70.43 -4.13
N TYR A 386 15.72 70.44 -5.46
CA TYR A 386 16.82 70.00 -6.30
C TYR A 386 17.26 71.18 -7.17
N THR A 387 18.56 71.41 -7.29
CA THR A 387 19.13 72.53 -8.05
C THR A 387 20.00 72.04 -9.19
N ALA A 388 20.17 72.83 -10.25
CA ALA A 388 21.17 72.54 -11.27
C ALA A 388 22.56 72.43 -10.63
N GLN A 389 23.41 71.55 -11.17
CA GLN A 389 24.79 71.32 -10.71
C GLN A 389 25.80 72.04 -11.60
#